data_AF-A0A7C5IDP3-F1
#
_entry.id   AF-A0A7C5IDP3-F1
#
_cell.length_a   1.000
_cell.length_b   1.000
_cell.length_c   1.000
_cell.angle_alpha   90.00
_cell.angle_beta   90.00
_cell.angle_gamma   90.00
#
_symmetry.space_group_name_H-M   'P 1'
#
loop_
_entity.id
_entity.type
_entity.pdbx_description
1 polymer ?
#
loop_
_entity_poly.entity_id
_entity_poly.type
_entity_poly.pdbx_seq_one_letter_code
_entity_poly.pdbx_strand_id
1 'polypeptide(L)'
;MITSAAPLEIGVQATKSLLNARLAAKTGGTIIWVAAQKQAGPLTAFIEQMAAAGSANQYHRRLLNGDIPDSIKPYGISFFMLGVPFKEIAEQYHVIHVTEGLTREQVEMMNFEYAASLDEAIQMARKKYSSADVTILPSGGTIIPCVA
;
A
#
# COMPACT_ATOMS: atom_id res chain seq x y z
N MET A 1 -7.67 -7.90 7.42
CA MET A 1 -6.42 -7.61 8.14
C MET A 1 -6.32 -6.13 8.43
N ILE A 2 -5.80 -5.73 9.59
CA ILE A 2 -5.50 -4.33 9.94
C ILE A 2 -4.01 -4.24 10.23
N THR A 3 -3.30 -3.32 9.60
CA THR A 3 -1.85 -3.11 9.79
C THR A 3 -1.55 -1.63 9.93
N SER A 4 -0.58 -1.28 10.76
CA SER A 4 -0.14 0.11 10.95
C SER A 4 1.33 0.31 10.56
N ALA A 5 1.62 1.43 9.91
CA ALA A 5 2.98 1.91 9.67
C ALA A 5 3.62 2.54 10.92
N ALA A 6 2.84 2.86 11.96
CA ALA A 6 3.36 3.50 13.15
C ALA A 6 4.45 2.67 13.86
N PRO A 7 5.52 3.31 14.38
CA PRO A 7 5.81 4.76 14.34
C PRO A 7 6.59 5.22 13.09
N LEU A 8 6.91 4.32 12.14
CA LEU A 8 7.78 4.59 10.99
C LEU A 8 6.98 4.99 9.74
N GLU A 9 6.23 6.08 9.83
CA GLU A 9 5.25 6.51 8.82
C GLU A 9 5.82 7.42 7.73
N ILE A 10 7.14 7.64 7.72
CA ILE A 10 7.80 8.59 6.82
C ILE A 10 8.35 7.88 5.57
N GLY A 11 7.99 8.41 4.40
CA GLY A 11 8.52 7.98 3.11
C GLY A 11 8.32 6.49 2.85
N VAL A 12 9.36 5.83 2.34
CA VAL A 12 9.33 4.39 2.00
C VAL A 12 9.11 3.50 3.22
N GLN A 13 9.43 3.93 4.44
CA GLN A 13 9.27 3.03 5.60
C GLN A 13 7.81 2.66 5.84
N ALA A 14 6.88 3.57 5.54
CA ALA A 14 5.45 3.32 5.67
C ALA A 14 4.99 2.12 4.83
N THR A 15 5.64 1.89 3.68
CA THR A 15 5.24 0.84 2.73
C THR A 15 5.48 -0.56 3.27
N LYS A 16 6.44 -0.72 4.19
CA LYS A 16 6.81 -2.01 4.78
C LYS A 16 5.66 -2.67 5.53
N SER A 17 4.83 -1.90 6.23
CA SER A 17 3.71 -2.47 6.98
C SER A 17 2.66 -3.10 6.07
N LEU A 18 2.46 -2.52 4.88
CA LEU A 18 1.59 -3.10 3.85
C LEU A 18 2.23 -4.34 3.21
N LEU A 19 3.52 -4.28 2.88
CA LEU A 19 4.25 -5.42 2.31
C LEU A 19 4.23 -6.63 3.25
N ASN A 20 4.38 -6.43 4.56
CA ASN A 20 4.28 -7.50 5.55
C ASN A 20 2.83 -7.98 5.71
N ALA A 21 1.85 -7.07 5.65
CA ALA A 21 0.45 -7.45 5.78
C ALA A 21 0.00 -8.40 4.66
N ARG A 22 0.51 -8.25 3.44
CA ARG A 22 0.17 -9.16 2.33
C ARG A 22 0.48 -10.64 2.66
N LEU A 23 1.52 -10.89 3.47
CA LEU A 23 1.93 -12.26 3.85
C LEU A 23 1.02 -12.91 4.89
N ALA A 24 0.32 -12.10 5.69
CA ALA A 24 -0.59 -12.59 6.73
C ALA A 24 -2.08 -12.45 6.33
N ALA A 25 -2.39 -11.68 5.28
CA ALA A 25 -3.73 -11.56 4.74
C ALA A 25 -4.05 -12.70 3.78
N LYS A 26 -5.25 -13.28 3.91
CA LYS A 26 -5.80 -14.21 2.92
C LYS A 26 -5.96 -13.49 1.57
N THR A 27 -5.44 -14.08 0.49
CA THR A 27 -5.62 -13.58 -0.89
C THR A 27 -7.08 -13.32 -1.21
N GLY A 28 -7.38 -12.20 -1.88
CA GLY A 28 -8.75 -11.73 -2.13
C GLY A 28 -9.42 -11.05 -0.93
N GLY A 29 -8.79 -11.05 0.24
CA GLY A 29 -9.29 -10.38 1.44
C GLY A 29 -9.09 -8.86 1.44
N THR A 30 -9.55 -8.20 2.50
CA THR A 30 -9.31 -6.77 2.73
C THR A 30 -8.10 -6.53 3.65
N ILE A 31 -7.25 -5.59 3.26
CA ILE A 31 -6.20 -5.01 4.11
C ILE A 31 -6.58 -3.56 4.42
N ILE A 32 -6.80 -3.26 5.71
CA ILE A 32 -6.87 -1.88 6.20
C ILE A 32 -5.45 -1.47 6.56
N TRP A 33 -4.88 -0.57 5.77
CA TRP A 33 -3.54 -0.04 5.98
C TRP A 33 -3.62 1.34 6.62
N VAL A 34 -3.15 1.44 7.86
CA VAL A 34 -3.11 2.70 8.60
C VAL A 34 -1.71 3.29 8.49
N ALA A 35 -1.60 4.40 7.78
CA ALA A 35 -0.36 5.15 7.63
C ALA A 35 -0.69 6.64 7.48
N ALA A 36 -0.47 7.42 8.54
CA ALA A 36 -0.87 8.83 8.55
C ALA A 36 -0.18 9.65 7.45
N GLN A 37 1.09 9.35 7.16
CA GLN A 37 1.87 9.93 6.06
C GLN A 37 1.79 11.47 5.96
N LYS A 38 1.78 12.16 7.12
CA LYS A 38 1.64 13.64 7.23
C LYS A 38 2.62 14.44 6.36
N GLN A 39 3.71 13.80 5.94
CA GLN A 39 4.63 14.32 4.94
C GLN A 39 4.62 13.39 3.73
N ALA A 40 3.76 13.68 2.74
CA ALA A 40 3.66 12.89 1.52
C ALA A 40 5.01 12.79 0.79
N GLY A 41 5.75 13.91 0.69
CA GLY A 41 7.14 13.92 0.21
C GLY A 41 7.32 13.13 -1.10
N PRO A 42 8.23 12.14 -1.14
CA PRO A 42 8.44 11.28 -2.31
C PRO A 42 7.22 10.45 -2.75
N LEU A 43 6.21 10.24 -1.90
CA LEU A 43 5.07 9.37 -2.20
C LEU A 43 4.30 9.81 -3.45
N THR A 44 4.26 11.11 -3.76
CA THR A 44 3.61 11.60 -4.98
C THR A 44 4.19 10.96 -6.23
N ALA A 45 5.53 10.91 -6.34
CA ALA A 45 6.21 10.27 -7.45
C ALA A 45 5.90 8.76 -7.51
N PHE A 46 5.71 8.10 -6.37
CA PHE A 46 5.30 6.71 -6.29
C PHE A 46 3.84 6.50 -6.74
N ILE A 47 2.93 7.36 -6.31
CA ILE A 47 1.51 7.34 -6.70
C ILE A 47 1.38 7.48 -8.22
N GLU A 48 2.15 8.37 -8.83
CA GLU A 48 2.21 8.49 -10.29
C GLU A 48 2.69 7.20 -10.97
N GLN A 49 3.67 6.50 -10.40
CA GLN A 49 4.11 5.20 -10.91
C GLN A 49 3.04 4.13 -10.79
N MET A 50 2.30 4.15 -9.67
CA MET A 50 1.14 3.28 -9.48
C MET A 50 0.05 3.57 -10.50
N ALA A 51 -0.20 4.83 -10.88
CA ALA A 51 -1.17 5.17 -11.92
C ALA A 51 -0.67 4.81 -13.34
N ALA A 52 0.63 4.93 -13.61
CA ALA A 52 1.19 4.88 -14.97
C ALA A 52 1.22 3.49 -15.63
N ALA A 53 1.10 2.40 -14.87
CA ALA A 53 0.99 1.05 -15.45
C ALA A 53 -0.33 0.39 -15.06
N GLY A 54 -0.94 -0.37 -15.97
CA GLY A 54 -2.20 -1.07 -15.70
C GLY A 54 -2.04 -2.31 -14.83
N SER A 55 -0.85 -2.91 -14.77
CA SER A 55 -0.59 -4.12 -13.96
C SER A 55 0.83 -4.23 -13.43
N ALA A 56 1.03 -5.11 -12.44
CA ALA A 56 2.33 -5.46 -11.88
C ALA A 56 3.28 -6.00 -12.96
N ASN A 57 2.77 -6.89 -13.83
CA ASN A 57 3.55 -7.45 -14.94
C ASN A 57 3.98 -6.37 -15.94
N GLN A 58 3.08 -5.44 -16.30
CA GLN A 58 3.44 -4.33 -17.18
C GLN A 58 4.52 -3.45 -16.54
N TYR A 59 4.37 -3.11 -15.26
CA TYR A 59 5.36 -2.32 -14.53
C TYR A 59 6.72 -3.04 -14.45
N HIS A 60 6.71 -4.34 -14.15
CA HIS A 60 7.91 -5.16 -14.11
C HIS A 60 8.64 -5.20 -15.47
N ARG A 61 7.91 -5.37 -16.58
CA ARG A 61 8.50 -5.31 -17.93
C ARG A 61 9.14 -3.96 -18.25
N ARG A 62 8.54 -2.85 -17.82
CA ARG A 62 9.13 -1.50 -17.98
C ARG A 62 10.47 -1.42 -17.27
N LEU A 63 10.54 -1.89 -16.02
CA LEU A 63 11.80 -1.92 -15.25
C LEU A 63 12.87 -2.78 -15.94
N LEU A 64 12.52 -3.98 -16.44
CA LEU A 64 13.46 -4.86 -17.15
C LEU A 64 14.02 -4.23 -18.43
N ASN A 65 13.23 -3.39 -19.09
CA ASN A 65 13.64 -2.66 -20.30
C ASN A 65 14.41 -1.36 -20.00
N GLY A 66 14.63 -1.03 -18.72
CA GLY A 66 15.27 0.23 -18.31
C GLY A 66 14.38 1.47 -18.47
N ASP A 67 13.08 1.30 -18.70
CA ASP A 67 12.09 2.38 -18.77
C ASP A 67 11.75 2.87 -17.36
N ILE A 68 12.66 3.67 -16.81
CA ILE A 68 12.55 4.30 -15.49
C ILE A 68 12.41 5.82 -15.70
N PRO A 69 11.30 6.45 -15.30
CA PRO A 69 11.10 7.90 -15.42
C PRO A 69 12.17 8.71 -14.67
N ASP A 70 12.61 9.82 -15.26
CA ASP A 70 13.60 10.71 -14.62
C ASP A 70 13.09 11.31 -13.31
N SER A 71 11.78 11.48 -13.16
CA SER A 71 11.15 11.98 -11.93
C SER A 71 11.36 11.06 -10.72
N ILE A 72 11.62 9.76 -10.94
CA ILE A 72 11.75 8.79 -9.84
C ILE A 72 13.18 8.31 -9.61
N LYS A 73 14.08 8.53 -10.57
CA LYS A 73 15.51 8.15 -10.46
C LYS A 73 16.20 8.73 -9.21
N PRO A 74 15.98 9.99 -8.78
CA PRO A 74 16.63 10.56 -7.61
C PRO A 74 16.31 9.83 -6.29
N TYR A 75 15.17 9.13 -6.22
CA TYR A 75 14.78 8.37 -5.03
C TYR A 75 15.46 6.99 -4.93
N GLY A 76 16.19 6.58 -5.96
CA GLY A 76 17.00 5.37 -5.99
C GLY A 76 16.22 4.09 -6.34
N ILE A 77 16.98 3.01 -6.57
CA ILE A 77 16.47 1.73 -7.08
C ILE A 77 15.42 1.11 -6.15
N SER A 78 15.66 1.19 -4.85
CA SER A 78 14.72 0.68 -3.84
C SER A 78 13.33 1.31 -3.94
N PHE A 79 13.23 2.56 -4.39
CA PHE A 79 11.96 3.28 -4.49
C PHE A 79 11.09 2.77 -5.63
N PHE A 80 11.64 2.73 -6.84
CA PHE A 80 10.86 2.32 -8.01
C PHE A 80 10.63 0.82 -8.09
N MET A 81 11.48 -0.01 -7.45
CA MET A 81 11.18 -1.45 -7.32
C MET A 81 9.91 -1.74 -6.50
N LEU A 82 9.45 -0.82 -5.64
CA LEU A 82 8.21 -0.98 -4.87
C LEU A 82 6.95 -0.99 -5.75
N GLY A 83 7.03 -0.48 -6.99
CA GLY A 83 5.88 -0.43 -7.87
C GLY A 83 5.34 -1.84 -8.22
N VAL A 84 6.23 -2.83 -8.39
CA VAL A 84 5.82 -4.22 -8.65
C VAL A 84 5.00 -4.79 -7.48
N PRO A 85 5.52 -4.89 -6.24
CA PRO A 85 4.77 -5.51 -5.14
C PRO A 85 3.53 -4.72 -4.74
N PHE A 86 3.50 -3.39 -4.90
CA PHE A 86 2.28 -2.62 -4.64
C PHE A 86 1.19 -2.87 -5.67
N LYS A 87 1.56 -3.04 -6.94
CA LYS A 87 0.60 -3.44 -7.96
C LYS A 87 0.08 -4.84 -7.74
N GLU A 88 0.94 -5.79 -7.37
CA GLU A 88 0.49 -7.13 -6.97
C GLU A 88 -0.52 -7.05 -5.82
N ILE A 89 -0.26 -6.20 -4.83
CA ILE A 89 -1.18 -6.00 -3.70
C ILE A 89 -2.51 -5.42 -4.18
N ALA A 90 -2.50 -4.38 -5.02
CA ALA A 90 -3.70 -3.77 -5.57
C ALA A 90 -4.53 -4.74 -6.44
N GLU A 91 -3.88 -5.68 -7.10
CA GLU A 91 -4.53 -6.71 -7.92
C GLU A 91 -5.11 -7.86 -7.08
N GLN A 92 -4.45 -8.22 -5.98
CA GLN A 92 -4.78 -9.42 -5.19
C GLN A 92 -5.63 -9.13 -3.95
N TYR A 93 -5.63 -7.89 -3.46
CA TYR A 93 -6.28 -7.51 -2.22
C TYR A 93 -7.13 -6.26 -2.40
N HIS A 94 -8.19 -6.18 -1.62
CA HIS A 94 -8.90 -4.93 -1.45
C HIS A 94 -8.22 -4.09 -0.36
N VAL A 95 -7.52 -3.04 -0.73
CA VAL A 95 -6.81 -2.18 0.23
C VAL A 95 -7.64 -0.96 0.56
N ILE A 96 -7.91 -0.77 1.85
CA ILE A 96 -8.48 0.48 2.39
C ILE A 96 -7.34 1.21 3.09
N HIS A 97 -6.96 2.36 2.57
CA HIS A 97 -5.85 3.16 3.08
C HIS A 97 -6.37 4.29 3.97
N VAL A 98 -5.97 4.25 5.24
CA VAL A 98 -6.27 5.26 6.25
C VAL A 98 -5.06 6.18 6.35
N THR A 99 -5.22 7.42 5.88
CA THR A 99 -4.13 8.40 5.78
C THR A 99 -4.61 9.82 6.06
N GLU A 100 -3.75 10.64 6.66
CA GLU A 100 -4.00 12.07 6.91
C GLU A 100 -3.28 12.97 5.88
N GLY A 101 -2.31 12.41 5.15
CA GLY A 101 -1.39 13.18 4.30
C GLY A 101 -1.61 13.04 2.79
N LEU A 102 -2.47 12.10 2.35
CA LEU A 102 -2.83 11.94 0.94
C LEU A 102 -4.31 12.28 0.72
N THR A 103 -4.61 12.83 -0.46
CA THR A 103 -6.02 13.04 -0.86
C THR A 103 -6.68 11.73 -1.28
N ARG A 104 -8.02 11.73 -1.34
CA ARG A 104 -8.80 10.60 -1.85
C ARG A 104 -8.35 10.20 -3.26
N GLU A 105 -8.18 11.18 -4.14
CA GLU A 105 -7.80 10.98 -5.53
C GLU A 105 -6.42 10.32 -5.63
N GLN A 106 -5.46 10.76 -4.80
CA GLN A 106 -4.12 10.18 -4.74
C GLN A 106 -4.13 8.70 -4.28
N VAL A 107 -5.01 8.35 -3.34
CA VAL A 107 -5.18 6.97 -2.89
C VAL A 107 -5.84 6.12 -4.00
N GLU A 108 -6.86 6.66 -4.65
CA GLU A 108 -7.57 5.97 -5.74
C GLU A 108 -6.68 5.75 -6.98
N MET A 109 -5.74 6.66 -7.26
CA MET A 109 -4.70 6.47 -8.28
C MET A 109 -3.81 5.24 -8.04
N MET A 110 -3.72 4.76 -6.79
CA MET A 110 -3.01 3.52 -6.46
C MET A 110 -3.89 2.26 -6.57
N ASN A 111 -5.15 2.39 -7.02
CA ASN A 111 -6.20 1.37 -6.96
C ASN A 111 -6.52 0.92 -5.52
N PHE A 112 -6.44 1.84 -4.56
CA PHE A 112 -6.85 1.63 -3.17
C PHE A 112 -8.11 2.45 -2.85
N GLU A 113 -8.86 2.07 -1.83
CA GLU A 113 -9.97 2.87 -1.30
C GLU A 113 -9.48 3.79 -0.17
N TYR A 114 -9.88 5.07 -0.20
CA TYR A 114 -9.55 6.04 0.85
C TYR A 114 -10.53 5.96 2.03
N ALA A 115 -9.98 6.04 3.25
CA ALA A 115 -10.72 6.32 4.48
C ALA A 115 -10.00 7.40 5.31
N ALA A 116 -10.76 8.32 5.91
CA ALA A 116 -10.22 9.39 6.76
C ALA A 116 -9.92 8.92 8.20
N SER A 117 -10.45 7.76 8.60
CA SER A 117 -10.23 7.19 9.93
C SER A 117 -10.27 5.66 9.91
N LEU A 118 -9.70 5.05 10.95
CA LEU A 118 -9.77 3.59 11.14
C LEU A 118 -11.22 3.10 11.29
N ASP A 119 -12.06 3.86 12.02
CA ASP A 119 -13.47 3.52 12.18
C ASP A 119 -14.22 3.51 10.84
N GLU A 120 -14.00 4.53 10.00
CA GLU A 120 -14.56 4.57 8.65
C GLU A 120 -14.12 3.35 7.82
N ALA A 121 -12.82 3.02 7.84
CA ALA A 121 -12.29 1.85 7.13
C ALA A 121 -12.91 0.54 7.61
N ILE A 122 -13.13 0.38 8.93
CA ILE A 122 -13.80 -0.79 9.50
C ILE A 122 -15.26 -0.86 9.01
N GLN A 123 -15.97 0.27 8.98
CA GLN A 123 -17.35 0.30 8.46
C GLN A 123 -17.40 -0.04 6.96
N MET A 124 -16.46 0.47 6.16
CA MET A 124 -16.32 0.13 4.74
C MET A 124 -16.09 -1.38 4.55
N ALA A 125 -15.16 -1.97 5.31
CA ALA A 125 -14.90 -3.41 5.26
C ALA A 125 -16.13 -4.24 5.68
N ARG A 126 -16.88 -3.81 6.69
CA ARG A 126 -18.11 -4.47 7.16
C ARG A 126 -19.24 -4.46 6.14
N LYS A 127 -19.34 -3.45 5.28
CA LYS A 127 -20.31 -3.44 4.17
C LYS A 127 -20.06 -4.59 3.18
N LYS A 128 -18.79 -4.99 3.01
CA LYS A 128 -18.38 -6.08 2.12
C LYS A 128 -18.43 -7.45 2.80
N TYR A 129 -18.08 -7.52 4.08
CA TYR A 129 -18.09 -8.76 4.86
C TYR A 129 -18.95 -8.62 6.11
N SER A 130 -20.06 -9.35 6.15
CA SER A 130 -20.96 -9.38 7.31
C SER A 130 -20.34 -10.05 8.55
N SER A 131 -19.38 -10.95 8.35
CA SER A 131 -18.55 -11.57 9.38
C SER A 131 -17.18 -11.92 8.78
N ALA A 132 -16.10 -11.69 9.52
CA ALA A 132 -14.74 -12.01 9.09
C ALA A 132 -13.79 -12.15 10.28
N ASP A 133 -12.82 -13.05 10.18
CA ASP A 133 -11.68 -13.10 11.09
C ASP A 133 -10.72 -11.93 10.82
N VAL A 134 -10.25 -11.28 11.88
CA VAL A 134 -9.40 -10.09 11.78
C VAL A 134 -8.07 -10.30 12.48
N THR A 135 -7.00 -10.34 11.69
CA THR A 135 -5.62 -10.21 12.18
C THR A 135 -5.25 -8.73 12.27
N ILE A 136 -4.61 -8.34 13.39
CA ILE A 136 -4.18 -6.97 13.67
C ILE A 136 -2.67 -6.94 13.89
N LEU A 137 -1.97 -6.07 13.16
CA LEU A 137 -0.56 -5.74 13.33
C LEU A 137 -0.39 -4.26 13.74
N PRO A 138 -0.31 -3.96 15.04
CA PRO A 138 -0.21 -2.57 15.53
C PRO A 138 1.07 -1.84 15.10
N SER A 139 2.13 -2.58 14.74
CA SER A 139 3.35 -2.05 14.14
C SER A 139 3.82 -3.01 13.04
N GLY A 140 3.08 -3.03 11.92
CA GLY A 140 3.31 -4.00 10.85
C GLY A 140 4.67 -3.85 10.17
N GLY A 141 5.27 -2.67 10.20
CA GLY A 141 6.56 -2.39 9.57
C GLY A 141 7.78 -2.93 10.33
N THR A 142 7.60 -3.38 11.58
CA THR A 142 8.69 -3.83 12.47
C THR A 142 8.73 -5.33 12.70
N ILE A 143 7.83 -6.08 12.06
CA ILE A 143 7.73 -7.54 12.19
C ILE A 143 8.15 -8.26 10.90
N ILE A 144 8.42 -9.55 11.01
CA ILE A 144 8.54 -10.46 9.87
C ILE A 144 7.52 -11.58 10.11
N PRO A 145 6.43 -11.65 9.34
CA PRO A 145 5.47 -12.74 9.46
C PRO A 145 6.13 -14.08 9.13
N CYS A 146 6.04 -15.06 10.04
CA CYS A 146 6.40 -16.44 9.74
C CYS A 146 5.18 -17.14 9.09
N VAL A 147 5.35 -17.61 7.87
CA VAL A 147 4.36 -18.46 7.18
C VAL A 147 4.84 -19.90 7.34
N ALA A 148 4.07 -20.70 8.08
CA ALA A 148 4.33 -22.13 8.27
C ALA A 148 3.66 -22.96 7.17
#